data_AF-A0A914ZCH3-F1
#
_entry.id   AF-A0A914ZCH3-F1
#
_cell.length_a   1.000
_cell.length_b   1.000
_cell.length_c   1.000
_cell.angle_alpha   90.00
_cell.angle_beta   90.00
_cell.angle_gamma   90.00
#
_symmetry.space_group_name_H-M   'P 1'
#
loop_
_entity.id
_entity.type
_entity.pdbx_description
1 polymer ?
#
loop_
_entity_poly.entity_id
_entity_poly.type
_entity_poly.pdbx_seq_one_letter_code
_entity_poly.pdbx_strand_id
1 'polypeptide(L)'
;MTDGAQLPPQQSAMKRGVVKQALSGDALVLLGPSGPNGLPQEITVYLANISAPRLAKRPTDNSPGQPDEPFAWEAREFLRKKVVGQQVNFVRDFIATSGREHGRIYIGGTSMETAENVAELGVAEGWLEVRPGKQVDEQTQKLLDVQEKAKSSKKGKWGVDEADYHKHVRDIKWNAEDPRTLVDKYAQKPIKAIVEQVRDGSTVRAFLLPDFEYVTIMLSGIKAPSAQSIGETSAQPFGEEAKFFVEQRILHRDVEVILEGTSNQNFMGSVLHPRGNIAEFLLKDGYAKCVDWSIGIASAGAATLREAEKSAKDKKLRLWKNYSGSANGVNKKTFQATVTEAGLGDSITVEKDDGEEVKIYLSSVRPPRREAAGEGAPAAAAPAGGRKFLPLYDIPYMFEAREFLRKKLVGKRAQITIDYIQPRSEQFPEKTCATVAINGQNIAQQLVERGLAKVIRHRQDDDNRSSAYDALMVAEANAEKEKKGLFADKKEGSTVRVQELQGNLYFQINHI
;
A
#
# COMPACT_ATOMS: atom_id res chain seq x y z
N MET A 1 -28.47 58.26 -20.78
CA MET A 1 -28.82 57.03 -21.50
C MET A 1 -27.53 56.45 -22.04
N THR A 2 -26.96 55.49 -21.32
CA THR A 2 -25.79 54.73 -21.79
C THR A 2 -26.28 53.30 -21.95
N ASP A 3 -26.36 52.87 -23.20
CA ASP A 3 -26.76 51.55 -23.62
C ASP A 3 -25.96 50.48 -22.87
N GLY A 4 -26.66 49.72 -22.04
CA GLY A 4 -26.14 48.48 -21.48
C GLY A 4 -26.07 47.45 -22.59
N ALA A 5 -24.89 47.27 -23.16
CA ALA A 5 -24.61 46.20 -24.10
C ALA A 5 -25.01 44.85 -23.45
N GLN A 6 -26.11 44.28 -23.93
CA GLN A 6 -26.49 42.89 -23.65
C GLN A 6 -25.37 41.99 -24.18
N LEU A 7 -24.70 41.28 -23.27
CA LEU A 7 -23.84 40.17 -23.65
C LEU A 7 -24.67 39.18 -24.48
N PRO A 8 -24.14 38.67 -25.61
CA PRO A 8 -24.88 37.73 -26.45
C PRO A 8 -25.25 36.48 -25.63
N PRO A 9 -26.40 35.84 -25.91
CA PRO A 9 -26.78 34.61 -25.24
C PRO A 9 -25.69 33.56 -25.49
N GLN A 10 -24.95 33.20 -24.44
CA GLN A 10 -23.96 32.12 -24.52
C GLN A 10 -24.72 30.84 -24.85
N GLN A 11 -24.47 30.26 -26.02
CA GLN A 11 -25.06 28.97 -26.42
C GLN A 11 -24.95 27.96 -25.29
N SER A 12 -26.07 27.30 -24.97
CA SER A 12 -26.16 26.22 -24.01
C SER A 12 -25.23 25.09 -24.43
N ALA A 13 -24.11 24.93 -23.74
CA ALA A 13 -23.17 23.85 -23.99
C ALA A 13 -23.61 22.63 -23.18
N MET A 14 -23.98 21.55 -23.88
CA MET A 14 -24.28 20.26 -23.25
C MET A 14 -22.98 19.45 -23.11
N LYS A 15 -22.73 18.93 -21.92
CA LYS A 15 -21.61 18.03 -21.63
C LYS A 15 -22.15 16.69 -21.14
N ARG A 16 -21.50 15.60 -21.53
CA ARG A 16 -21.81 14.26 -21.02
C ARG A 16 -20.56 13.69 -20.37
N GLY A 17 -20.72 13.06 -19.21
CA GLY A 17 -19.60 12.51 -18.46
C GLY A 17 -20.04 11.56 -17.36
N VAL A 18 -19.08 10.79 -16.83
CA VAL A 18 -19.29 9.97 -15.62
C VAL A 18 -18.94 10.82 -14.42
N VAL A 19 -19.76 10.82 -13.37
CA VAL A 19 -19.44 11.58 -12.16
C VAL A 19 -18.29 10.90 -11.41
N LYS A 20 -17.16 11.58 -11.30
CA LYS A 20 -15.98 11.17 -10.53
C LYS A 20 -16.21 11.37 -9.04
N GLN A 21 -16.67 12.56 -8.67
CA GLN A 21 -16.64 13.05 -7.29
C GLN A 21 -17.79 14.03 -7.02
N ALA A 22 -18.32 14.00 -5.79
CA ALA A 22 -19.23 15.01 -5.27
C ALA A 22 -18.50 15.90 -4.24
N LEU A 23 -18.14 17.12 -4.63
CA LEU A 23 -17.31 18.02 -3.83
C LEU A 23 -18.08 18.62 -2.64
N SER A 24 -19.37 18.91 -2.86
CA SER A 24 -20.31 19.51 -1.89
C SER A 24 -21.73 19.06 -2.26
N GLY A 25 -22.74 19.58 -1.54
CA GLY A 25 -24.15 19.35 -1.89
C GLY A 25 -24.60 20.00 -3.22
N ASP A 26 -23.74 20.75 -3.90
CA ASP A 26 -24.07 21.46 -5.15
C ASP A 26 -23.02 21.35 -6.26
N ALA A 27 -21.86 20.72 -6.00
CA ALA A 27 -20.75 20.69 -6.94
C ALA A 27 -20.27 19.26 -7.22
N LEU A 28 -20.11 18.93 -8.51
CA LEU A 28 -19.66 17.63 -8.99
C LEU A 28 -18.43 17.77 -9.90
N VAL A 29 -17.60 16.74 -9.93
CA VAL A 29 -16.53 16.56 -10.92
C VAL A 29 -16.94 15.47 -11.89
N LEU A 30 -16.96 15.80 -13.19
CA LEU A 30 -17.25 14.88 -14.28
C LEU A 30 -15.96 14.46 -14.99
N LEU A 31 -15.90 13.21 -15.43
CA LEU A 31 -14.92 12.74 -16.39
C LEU A 31 -15.42 13.05 -17.80
N GLY A 32 -14.75 13.98 -18.47
CA GLY A 32 -14.97 14.35 -19.86
C GLY A 32 -14.21 13.46 -20.85
N PRO A 33 -14.03 13.92 -22.10
CA PRO A 33 -13.23 13.21 -23.11
C PRO A 33 -11.78 12.98 -22.65
N SER A 34 -11.13 11.96 -23.21
CA SER A 34 -9.70 11.69 -22.97
C SER A 34 -8.85 12.90 -23.35
N GLY A 35 -7.98 13.31 -22.43
CA GLY A 35 -6.97 14.33 -22.64
C GLY A 35 -5.72 13.80 -23.36
N PRO A 36 -4.70 14.67 -23.56
CA PRO A 36 -3.50 14.33 -24.32
C PRO A 36 -2.68 13.17 -23.76
N ASN A 37 -2.70 12.97 -22.44
CA ASN A 37 -2.03 11.85 -21.74
C ASN A 37 -2.87 10.55 -21.74
N GLY A 38 -4.02 10.54 -22.42
CA GLY A 38 -4.95 9.40 -22.45
C GLY A 38 -5.89 9.31 -21.25
N LEU A 39 -5.72 10.14 -20.22
CA LEU A 39 -6.61 10.21 -19.06
C LEU A 39 -7.78 11.18 -19.32
N PRO A 40 -9.01 10.89 -18.87
CA PRO A 40 -10.15 11.80 -19.01
C PRO A 40 -9.91 13.16 -18.36
N GLN A 41 -10.34 14.23 -19.03
CA GLN A 41 -10.31 15.57 -18.44
C GLN A 41 -11.35 15.70 -17.31
N GLU A 42 -10.96 16.36 -16.22
CA GLU A 42 -11.86 16.63 -15.09
C GLU A 42 -12.58 17.97 -15.30
N ILE A 43 -13.92 17.92 -15.27
CA ILE A 43 -14.77 19.09 -15.47
C ILE A 43 -15.59 19.30 -14.21
N THR A 44 -15.35 20.40 -13.51
CA THR A 44 -16.15 20.76 -12.33
C THR A 44 -17.39 21.54 -12.75
N VAL A 45 -18.56 21.08 -12.32
CA VAL A 45 -19.86 21.68 -12.61
C VAL A 45 -20.64 21.91 -11.32
N TYR A 46 -21.51 22.91 -11.32
CA TYR A 46 -22.31 23.30 -10.18
C TYR A 46 -23.79 23.27 -10.54
N LEU A 47 -24.65 22.87 -9.60
CA LEU A 47 -26.08 22.97 -9.75
C LEU A 47 -26.49 24.46 -9.79
N ALA A 48 -27.27 24.84 -10.80
CA ALA A 48 -27.84 26.18 -10.90
C ALA A 48 -29.03 26.35 -9.94
N ASN A 49 -29.28 27.60 -9.54
CA ASN A 49 -30.46 28.06 -8.79
C ASN A 49 -30.73 27.32 -7.48
N ILE A 50 -29.71 26.70 -6.89
CA ILE A 50 -29.78 26.08 -5.57
C ILE A 50 -28.64 26.55 -4.67
N SER A 51 -28.79 26.30 -3.38
CA SER A 51 -27.82 26.58 -2.32
C SER A 51 -27.71 25.33 -1.45
N ALA A 52 -26.49 24.82 -1.31
CA ALA A 52 -26.17 23.73 -0.39
C ALA A 52 -25.47 24.28 0.87
N PRO A 53 -25.72 23.68 2.06
CA PRO A 53 -24.91 23.97 3.23
C PRO A 53 -23.44 23.57 3.00
N ARG A 54 -22.52 24.35 3.56
CA ARG A 54 -21.07 24.20 3.33
C ARG A 54 -20.47 23.10 4.21
N LEU A 55 -19.68 22.23 3.58
CA LEU A 55 -18.90 21.23 4.30
C LEU A 55 -17.73 21.86 5.08
N ALA A 56 -17.31 21.14 6.10
CA ALA A 56 -16.15 21.44 6.90
C ALA A 56 -14.89 21.57 6.06
N LYS A 57 -14.04 22.52 6.43
CA LYS A 57 -12.71 22.73 5.86
C LYS A 57 -11.67 22.32 6.87
N ARG A 58 -10.75 21.45 6.45
CA ARG A 58 -9.61 21.05 7.26
C ARG A 58 -8.76 22.27 7.66
N PRO A 59 -8.37 22.40 8.93
CA PRO A 59 -7.39 23.39 9.37
C PRO A 59 -6.04 23.20 8.67
N THR A 60 -5.37 24.31 8.35
CA THR A 60 -3.99 24.36 7.84
C THR A 60 -3.20 25.37 8.64
N ASP A 61 -1.88 25.39 8.48
CA ASP A 61 -1.01 26.38 9.17
C ASP A 61 -1.43 27.84 8.90
N ASN A 62 -2.12 28.07 7.77
CA ASN A 62 -2.56 29.39 7.33
C ASN A 62 -4.07 29.65 7.53
N SER A 63 -4.84 28.69 8.05
CA SER A 63 -6.30 28.84 8.20
C SER A 63 -6.86 27.92 9.29
N PRO A 64 -7.67 28.42 10.24
CA PRO A 64 -8.16 27.64 11.39
C PRO A 64 -9.17 26.53 11.04
N GLY A 65 -9.47 26.32 9.76
CA GLY A 65 -10.53 25.41 9.31
C GLY A 65 -11.93 25.96 9.57
N GLN A 66 -12.95 25.22 9.16
CA GLN A 66 -14.36 25.56 9.39
C GLN A 66 -15.13 24.26 9.66
N PRO A 67 -16.08 24.23 10.63
CA PRO A 67 -16.97 23.09 10.81
C PRO A 67 -17.96 22.99 9.65
N ASP A 68 -18.71 21.87 9.60
CA ASP A 68 -19.85 21.77 8.69
C ASP A 68 -20.90 22.82 9.08
N GLU A 69 -21.55 23.42 8.08
CA GLU A 69 -22.89 23.99 8.29
C GLU A 69 -23.87 22.84 8.52
N PRO A 70 -24.93 23.04 9.34
CA PRO A 70 -25.94 22.01 9.57
C PRO A 70 -26.45 21.39 8.27
N PHE A 71 -26.55 20.07 8.24
CA PHE A 71 -27.02 19.26 7.10
C PHE A 71 -26.10 19.22 5.87
N ALA A 72 -24.90 19.83 5.92
CA ALA A 72 -23.97 19.83 4.80
C ALA A 72 -23.52 18.42 4.41
N TRP A 73 -23.26 17.58 5.42
CA TRP A 73 -22.84 16.21 5.20
C TRP A 73 -23.94 15.38 4.54
N GLU A 74 -25.17 15.49 5.03
CA GLU A 74 -26.34 14.78 4.51
C GLU A 74 -26.63 15.19 3.06
N ALA A 75 -26.56 16.48 2.75
CA ALA A 75 -26.75 16.99 1.39
C ALA A 75 -25.68 16.42 0.43
N ARG A 76 -24.42 16.40 0.85
CA ARG A 76 -23.34 15.83 0.06
C ARG A 76 -23.46 14.30 -0.05
N GLU A 77 -23.81 13.59 1.01
CA GLU A 77 -24.00 12.13 0.99
C GLU A 77 -25.18 11.71 0.13
N PHE A 78 -26.27 12.49 0.12
CA PHE A 78 -27.38 12.30 -0.80
C PHE A 78 -26.90 12.36 -2.25
N LEU A 79 -26.19 13.43 -2.63
CA LEU A 79 -25.61 13.53 -3.96
C LEU A 79 -24.65 12.38 -4.24
N ARG A 80 -23.69 12.12 -3.35
CA ARG A 80 -22.68 11.06 -3.50
C ARG A 80 -23.34 9.72 -3.86
N LYS A 81 -24.32 9.30 -3.06
CA LYS A 81 -25.01 8.01 -3.24
C LYS A 81 -25.85 7.97 -4.51
N LYS A 82 -26.45 9.10 -4.92
CA LYS A 82 -27.29 9.16 -6.12
C LYS A 82 -26.46 9.20 -7.40
N VAL A 83 -25.34 9.92 -7.44
CA VAL A 83 -24.71 10.32 -8.70
C VAL A 83 -23.29 9.78 -8.93
N VAL A 84 -22.51 9.44 -7.89
CA VAL A 84 -21.11 9.03 -8.10
C VAL A 84 -21.03 7.73 -8.91
N GLY A 85 -20.22 7.76 -9.97
CA GLY A 85 -20.07 6.73 -10.99
C GLY A 85 -21.25 6.56 -11.94
N GLN A 86 -22.29 7.39 -11.84
CA GLN A 86 -23.36 7.44 -12.83
C GLN A 86 -22.94 8.28 -14.03
N GLN A 87 -23.48 7.94 -15.20
CA GLN A 87 -23.38 8.77 -16.38
C GLN A 87 -24.44 9.87 -16.32
N VAL A 88 -24.02 11.11 -16.54
CA VAL A 88 -24.88 12.29 -16.44
C VAL A 88 -24.76 13.20 -17.66
N ASN A 89 -25.82 13.95 -17.90
CA ASN A 89 -25.84 15.05 -18.86
C ASN A 89 -25.89 16.37 -18.10
N PHE A 90 -24.93 17.24 -18.35
CA PHE A 90 -24.88 18.60 -17.84
C PHE A 90 -25.27 19.59 -18.93
N VAL A 91 -26.23 20.45 -18.63
CA VAL A 91 -26.64 21.56 -19.49
C VAL A 91 -26.26 22.85 -18.80
N ARG A 92 -25.25 23.55 -19.33
CA ARG A 92 -24.79 24.82 -18.76
C ARG A 92 -25.85 25.89 -18.94
N ASP A 93 -26.20 26.56 -17.84
CA ASP A 93 -27.10 27.71 -17.83
C ASP A 93 -26.31 29.02 -17.84
N PHE A 94 -25.28 29.15 -17.00
CA PHE A 94 -24.42 30.33 -16.97
C PHE A 94 -23.01 30.02 -16.45
N ILE A 95 -22.09 30.96 -16.68
CA ILE A 95 -20.75 30.97 -16.07
C ILE A 95 -20.74 32.08 -15.02
N ALA A 96 -20.49 31.72 -13.77
CA ALA A 96 -20.35 32.70 -12.69
C ALA A 96 -19.12 33.60 -12.94
N THR A 97 -19.08 34.77 -12.32
CA THR A 97 -17.92 35.69 -12.39
C THR A 97 -16.61 35.05 -11.91
N SER A 98 -16.69 34.00 -11.10
CA SER A 98 -15.56 33.17 -10.68
C SER A 98 -15.05 32.18 -11.75
N GLY A 99 -15.65 32.16 -12.95
CA GLY A 99 -15.36 31.20 -14.01
C GLY A 99 -15.98 29.81 -13.83
N ARG A 100 -16.86 29.63 -12.84
CA ARG A 100 -17.51 28.34 -12.54
C ARG A 100 -18.74 28.15 -13.42
N GLU A 101 -18.88 26.96 -14.01
CA GLU A 101 -20.05 26.61 -14.81
C GLU A 101 -21.20 26.13 -13.91
N HIS A 102 -22.31 26.86 -13.93
CA HIS A 102 -23.55 26.48 -13.26
C HIS A 102 -24.57 26.00 -14.30
N GLY A 103 -25.31 24.95 -13.95
CA GLY A 103 -26.32 24.42 -14.84
C GLY A 103 -27.12 23.28 -14.25
N ARG A 104 -27.84 22.59 -15.12
CA ARG A 104 -28.72 21.46 -14.77
C ARG A 104 -28.01 20.14 -15.03
N ILE A 105 -28.18 19.20 -14.10
CA ILE A 105 -27.58 17.88 -14.18
C ILE A 105 -28.70 16.85 -14.23
N TYR A 106 -28.63 15.97 -15.21
CA TYR A 106 -29.64 14.96 -15.47
C TYR A 106 -29.05 13.54 -15.41
N ILE A 107 -29.78 12.61 -14.80
CA ILE A 107 -29.43 11.19 -14.71
C ILE A 107 -30.50 10.36 -15.43
N GLY A 108 -30.08 9.36 -16.19
CA GLY A 108 -31.00 8.45 -16.87
C GLY A 108 -31.79 9.12 -18.00
N GLY A 109 -32.84 8.43 -18.45
CA GLY A 109 -33.68 8.84 -19.58
C GLY A 109 -33.05 8.58 -20.94
N THR A 110 -33.89 8.34 -21.95
CA THR A 110 -33.49 8.38 -23.37
C THR A 110 -33.67 9.77 -23.98
N SER A 111 -34.37 10.66 -23.28
CA SER A 111 -34.63 12.06 -23.60
C SER A 111 -34.52 12.94 -22.34
N MET A 112 -34.40 14.26 -22.50
CA MET A 112 -34.39 15.18 -21.35
C MET A 112 -35.70 15.19 -20.55
N GLU A 113 -36.82 14.79 -21.18
CA GLU A 113 -38.14 14.70 -20.53
C GLU A 113 -38.27 13.50 -19.60
N THR A 114 -37.53 12.43 -19.87
CA THR A 114 -37.52 11.19 -19.08
C THR A 114 -36.35 11.12 -18.10
N ALA A 115 -35.46 12.11 -18.13
CA ALA A 115 -34.29 12.18 -17.28
C ALA A 115 -34.60 12.82 -15.93
N GLU A 116 -34.01 12.30 -14.86
CA GLU A 116 -34.17 12.85 -13.52
C GLU A 116 -33.24 14.06 -13.32
N ASN A 117 -33.81 15.21 -12.94
CA ASN A 117 -33.04 16.41 -12.60
C ASN A 117 -32.49 16.30 -11.16
N VAL A 118 -31.17 16.34 -11.01
CA VAL A 118 -30.47 16.17 -9.73
C VAL A 118 -30.82 17.27 -8.72
N ALA A 119 -31.00 18.51 -9.18
CA ALA A 119 -31.38 19.61 -8.30
C ALA A 119 -32.79 19.40 -7.74
N GLU A 120 -33.75 19.01 -8.58
CA GLU A 120 -35.12 18.70 -8.16
C GLU A 120 -35.15 17.57 -7.13
N LEU A 121 -34.36 16.52 -7.33
CA LEU A 121 -34.26 15.41 -6.36
C LEU A 121 -33.71 15.87 -5.00
N GLY A 122 -32.65 16.68 -4.99
CA GLY A 122 -32.07 17.19 -3.74
C GLY A 122 -32.98 18.16 -2.99
N VAL A 123 -33.72 19.00 -3.72
CA VAL A 123 -34.74 19.91 -3.15
C VAL A 123 -35.93 19.12 -2.62
N ALA A 124 -36.40 18.10 -3.36
CA ALA A 124 -37.54 17.26 -2.98
C ALA A 124 -37.30 16.48 -1.67
N GLU A 125 -36.05 16.10 -1.40
CA GLU A 125 -35.65 15.44 -0.16
C GLU A 125 -35.27 16.43 0.96
N GLY A 126 -35.36 17.74 0.70
CA GLY A 126 -35.13 18.78 1.71
C GLY A 126 -33.66 18.97 2.07
N TRP A 127 -32.73 18.58 1.20
CA TRP A 127 -31.30 18.76 1.42
C TRP A 127 -30.74 20.04 0.78
N LEU A 128 -31.39 20.50 -0.29
CA LEU A 128 -31.00 21.70 -1.04
C LEU A 128 -32.09 22.76 -0.93
N GLU A 129 -31.67 24.02 -0.95
CA GLU A 129 -32.57 25.16 -0.94
C GLU A 129 -32.52 25.90 -2.28
N VAL A 130 -33.66 26.31 -2.78
CA VAL A 130 -33.78 27.02 -4.04
C VAL A 130 -33.32 28.46 -3.84
N ARG A 131 -32.39 28.91 -4.68
CA ARG A 131 -31.92 30.29 -4.76
C ARG A 131 -32.37 30.88 -6.10
N PRO A 132 -33.52 31.57 -6.14
CA PRO A 132 -34.01 32.15 -7.39
C PRO A 132 -33.08 33.27 -7.87
N GLY A 133 -32.88 33.33 -9.19
CA GLY A 133 -32.24 34.46 -9.84
C GLY A 133 -33.13 35.70 -9.88
N LYS A 134 -32.65 36.79 -10.50
CA LYS A 134 -33.45 38.02 -10.69
C LYS A 134 -34.70 37.79 -11.54
N GLN A 135 -34.65 36.83 -12.46
CA GLN A 135 -35.79 36.38 -13.24
C GLN A 135 -36.06 34.92 -12.87
N VAL A 136 -37.32 34.61 -12.57
CA VAL A 136 -37.77 33.25 -12.29
C VAL A 136 -38.28 32.67 -13.60
N ASP A 137 -37.56 31.71 -14.14
CA ASP A 137 -38.00 30.92 -15.28
C ASP A 137 -38.89 29.74 -14.83
N GLU A 138 -39.52 29.07 -15.79
CA GLU A 138 -40.40 27.93 -15.52
C GLU A 138 -39.72 26.82 -14.70
N GLN A 139 -38.43 26.59 -14.94
CA GLN A 139 -37.64 25.58 -14.24
C GLN A 139 -37.39 25.96 -12.78
N THR A 140 -37.06 27.23 -12.51
CA THR A 140 -36.90 27.74 -11.14
C THR A 140 -38.24 27.74 -10.41
N GLN A 141 -39.35 28.04 -11.10
CA GLN A 141 -40.68 27.93 -10.52
C GLN A 141 -40.99 26.49 -10.10
N LYS A 142 -40.69 25.51 -10.96
CA LYS A 142 -40.83 24.08 -10.62
C LYS A 142 -40.01 23.69 -9.39
N LEU A 143 -38.78 24.19 -9.26
CA LEU A 143 -37.94 23.95 -8.07
C LEU A 143 -38.59 24.55 -6.80
N LEU A 144 -39.16 25.76 -6.89
CA LEU A 144 -39.86 26.39 -5.76
C LEU A 144 -41.07 25.55 -5.33
N ASP A 145 -41.88 25.06 -6.27
CA ASP A 145 -43.04 24.21 -5.96
C ASP A 145 -42.62 22.90 -5.28
N VAL A 146 -41.53 22.29 -5.75
CA VAL A 146 -40.93 21.10 -5.13
C VAL A 146 -40.43 21.39 -3.71
N GLN A 147 -39.84 22.57 -3.49
CA GLN A 147 -39.38 22.97 -2.16
C GLN A 147 -40.54 23.15 -1.18
N GLU A 148 -41.63 23.80 -1.59
CA GLU A 148 -42.81 23.96 -0.73
C GLU A 148 -43.45 22.61 -0.39
N LYS A 149 -43.41 21.64 -1.31
CA LYS A 149 -43.79 20.26 -1.03
C LYS A 149 -42.86 19.60 -0.01
N ALA A 150 -41.54 19.79 -0.11
CA ALA A 150 -40.58 19.26 0.85
C ALA A 150 -40.76 19.87 2.26
N LYS A 151 -41.02 21.19 2.33
CA LYS A 151 -41.32 21.90 3.59
C LYS A 151 -42.60 21.41 4.25
N SER A 152 -43.70 21.36 3.49
CA SER A 152 -44.99 20.86 4.00
C SER A 152 -44.93 19.39 4.44
N SER A 153 -44.09 18.59 3.77
CA SER A 153 -43.83 17.19 4.13
C SER A 153 -42.76 17.03 5.21
N LYS A 154 -42.20 18.12 5.74
CA LYS A 154 -41.14 18.11 6.77
C LYS A 154 -39.96 17.18 6.41
N LYS A 155 -39.54 17.20 5.14
CA LYS A 155 -38.42 16.39 4.65
C LYS A 155 -37.07 17.01 4.92
N GLY A 156 -36.05 16.17 5.13
CA GLY A 156 -34.67 16.61 5.30
C GLY A 156 -34.53 17.65 6.40
N LYS A 157 -33.87 18.78 6.09
CA LYS A 157 -33.67 19.87 7.05
C LYS A 157 -34.96 20.51 7.54
N TRP A 158 -36.05 20.43 6.77
CA TRP A 158 -37.33 21.06 7.10
C TRP A 158 -38.11 20.33 8.19
N GLY A 159 -37.71 19.11 8.53
CA GLY A 159 -38.33 18.32 9.60
C GLY A 159 -37.61 18.38 10.94
N VAL A 160 -36.53 19.16 11.04
CA VAL A 160 -35.70 19.24 12.23
C VAL A 160 -35.85 20.63 12.85
N ASP A 161 -36.06 20.67 14.16
CA ASP A 161 -36.13 21.93 14.89
C ASP A 161 -34.75 22.60 14.95
N GLU A 162 -34.70 23.93 14.88
CA GLU A 162 -33.45 24.69 14.84
C GLU A 162 -32.54 24.41 16.06
N ALA A 163 -33.14 24.12 17.22
CA ALA A 163 -32.41 23.71 18.43
C ALA A 163 -31.55 22.44 18.22
N ASP A 164 -31.94 21.57 17.28
CA ASP A 164 -31.29 20.29 17.00
C ASP A 164 -30.31 20.33 15.82
N TYR A 165 -30.12 21.49 15.17
CA TYR A 165 -29.19 21.63 14.03
C TYR A 165 -27.75 21.23 14.37
N HIS A 166 -27.32 21.42 15.62
CA HIS A 166 -25.99 21.01 16.09
C HIS A 166 -25.74 19.50 15.99
N LYS A 167 -26.79 18.67 15.97
CA LYS A 167 -26.69 17.21 15.77
C LYS A 167 -26.37 16.82 14.33
N HIS A 168 -26.52 17.76 13.40
CA HIS A 168 -26.27 17.62 11.96
C HIS A 168 -24.95 18.30 11.53
N VAL A 169 -24.03 18.45 12.49
CA VAL A 169 -22.66 18.94 12.28
C VAL A 169 -21.72 17.83 12.76
N ARG A 170 -20.83 17.35 11.90
CA ARG A 170 -19.91 16.27 12.26
C ARG A 170 -18.81 16.78 13.19
N ASP A 171 -18.50 16.00 14.21
CA ASP A 171 -17.26 16.15 14.98
C ASP A 171 -16.11 15.48 14.22
N ILE A 172 -15.44 16.24 13.35
CA ILE A 172 -14.37 15.70 12.50
C ILE A 172 -13.03 15.78 13.21
N LYS A 173 -12.39 14.63 13.34
CA LYS A 173 -11.04 14.51 13.88
C LYS A 173 -10.04 14.43 12.73
N TRP A 174 -9.41 15.57 12.44
CA TRP A 174 -8.53 15.73 11.27
C TRP A 174 -7.18 15.03 11.39
N ASN A 175 -6.74 14.76 12.62
CA ASN A 175 -5.51 14.07 12.92
C ASN A 175 -5.79 13.14 14.11
N ALA A 176 -5.26 11.91 14.06
CA ALA A 176 -5.30 11.02 15.20
C ALA A 176 -4.28 11.52 16.25
N GLU A 177 -4.70 11.64 17.51
CA GLU A 177 -3.79 12.03 18.60
C GLU A 177 -2.66 11.00 18.77
N ASP A 178 -3.05 9.72 18.84
CA ASP A 178 -2.13 8.58 18.80
C ASP A 178 -2.62 7.55 17.76
N PRO A 179 -2.01 7.49 16.57
CA PRO A 179 -2.35 6.51 15.55
C PRO A 179 -2.34 5.06 16.06
N ARG A 180 -1.47 4.72 17.01
CA ARG A 180 -1.35 3.34 17.49
C ARG A 180 -2.56 2.94 18.33
N THR A 181 -3.08 3.84 19.15
CA THR A 181 -4.31 3.59 19.92
C THR A 181 -5.50 3.32 19.01
N LEU A 182 -5.56 3.99 17.85
CA LEU A 182 -6.63 3.77 16.88
C LEU A 182 -6.52 2.39 16.23
N VAL A 183 -5.31 1.93 15.89
CA VAL A 183 -5.09 0.55 15.40
C VAL A 183 -5.50 -0.47 16.46
N ASP A 184 -5.07 -0.28 17.70
CA ASP A 184 -5.35 -1.17 18.82
C ASP A 184 -6.86 -1.23 19.14
N LYS A 185 -7.57 -0.09 19.07
CA LYS A 185 -9.03 0.02 19.26
C LYS A 185 -9.80 -0.90 18.32
N TYR A 186 -9.40 -0.94 17.04
CA TYR A 186 -10.11 -1.73 16.04
C TYR A 186 -9.58 -3.17 15.91
N ALA A 187 -8.38 -3.46 16.41
CA ALA A 187 -7.82 -4.81 16.49
C ALA A 187 -7.95 -5.61 15.18
N GLN A 188 -7.57 -4.98 14.06
CA GLN A 188 -7.65 -5.53 12.70
C GLN A 188 -9.06 -5.97 12.24
N LYS A 189 -10.12 -5.48 12.88
CA LYS A 189 -11.50 -5.68 12.40
C LYS A 189 -11.81 -4.73 11.25
N PRO A 190 -12.63 -5.15 10.27
CA PRO A 190 -13.10 -4.27 9.21
C PRO A 190 -13.90 -3.07 9.76
N ILE A 191 -13.56 -1.87 9.31
CA ILE A 191 -14.17 -0.60 9.71
C ILE A 191 -14.85 0.01 8.48
N LYS A 192 -16.13 0.36 8.59
CA LYS A 192 -16.80 1.09 7.52
C LYS A 192 -16.14 2.45 7.31
N ALA A 193 -15.87 2.80 6.06
CA ALA A 193 -15.21 4.05 5.73
C ALA A 193 -15.69 4.59 4.38
N ILE A 194 -15.47 5.88 4.17
CA ILE A 194 -15.69 6.55 2.88
C ILE A 194 -14.36 7.11 2.41
N VAL A 195 -13.91 6.70 1.22
CA VAL A 195 -12.69 7.25 0.63
C VAL A 195 -12.95 8.66 0.15
N GLU A 196 -12.28 9.62 0.78
CA GLU A 196 -12.45 11.06 0.51
C GLU A 196 -11.45 11.57 -0.54
N GLN A 197 -10.23 11.03 -0.55
CA GLN A 197 -9.20 11.46 -1.47
C GLN A 197 -8.29 10.29 -1.85
N VAL A 198 -7.82 10.28 -3.10
CA VAL A 198 -6.73 9.40 -3.54
C VAL A 198 -5.49 10.27 -3.76
N ARG A 199 -4.42 9.98 -3.00
CA ARG A 199 -3.14 10.71 -3.12
C ARG A 199 -2.31 10.16 -4.28
N ASP A 200 -2.15 8.84 -4.29
CA ASP A 200 -1.52 8.05 -5.35
C ASP A 200 -2.16 6.65 -5.38
N GLY A 201 -1.71 5.78 -6.29
CA GLY A 201 -2.28 4.43 -6.43
C GLY A 201 -2.19 3.57 -5.16
N SER A 202 -1.32 3.89 -4.21
CA SER A 202 -1.12 3.11 -2.97
C SER A 202 -1.47 3.88 -1.69
N THR A 203 -1.99 5.11 -1.80
CA THR A 203 -2.25 5.97 -0.65
C THR A 203 -3.58 6.69 -0.81
N VAL A 204 -4.50 6.47 0.13
CA VAL A 204 -5.83 7.10 0.15
C VAL A 204 -6.05 7.84 1.47
N ARG A 205 -7.01 8.76 1.48
CA ARG A 205 -7.54 9.35 2.71
C ARG A 205 -9.02 9.02 2.83
N ALA A 206 -9.45 8.65 4.02
CA ALA A 206 -10.80 8.21 4.26
C ALA A 206 -11.33 8.73 5.60
N PHE A 207 -12.64 8.89 5.69
CA PHE A 207 -13.33 9.02 6.97
C PHE A 207 -13.68 7.62 7.49
N LEU A 208 -13.21 7.27 8.67
CA LEU A 208 -13.68 6.09 9.39
C LEU A 208 -15.04 6.39 10.03
N LEU A 209 -15.98 5.46 9.92
CA LEU A 209 -17.33 5.60 10.43
C LEU A 209 -17.54 4.73 11.68
N PRO A 210 -18.38 5.16 12.65
CA PRO A 210 -19.19 6.38 12.64
C PRO A 210 -18.47 7.64 13.17
N ASP A 211 -17.25 7.51 13.71
CA ASP A 211 -16.58 8.55 14.50
C ASP A 211 -15.96 9.71 13.67
N PHE A 212 -16.05 9.66 12.34
CA PHE A 212 -15.50 10.66 11.41
C PHE A 212 -14.00 10.99 11.60
N GLU A 213 -13.20 9.99 11.97
CA GLU A 213 -11.74 10.07 12.00
C GLU A 213 -11.20 10.19 10.56
N TYR A 214 -10.51 11.30 10.25
CA TYR A 214 -9.92 11.53 8.94
C TYR A 214 -8.49 10.98 8.90
N VAL A 215 -8.32 9.81 8.27
CA VAL A 215 -7.06 9.07 8.28
C VAL A 215 -6.43 9.01 6.89
N THR A 216 -5.09 8.96 6.85
CA THR A 216 -4.33 8.64 5.63
C THR A 216 -3.89 7.18 5.70
N ILE A 217 -4.31 6.38 4.73
CA ILE A 217 -4.08 4.94 4.67
C ILE A 217 -3.14 4.65 3.50
N MET A 218 -2.00 4.04 3.81
CA MET A 218 -1.09 3.42 2.86
C MET A 218 -1.45 1.94 2.73
N LEU A 219 -1.65 1.49 1.49
CA LEU A 219 -1.98 0.09 1.20
C LEU A 219 -0.81 -0.81 1.61
N SER A 220 -1.06 -1.72 2.53
CA SER A 220 -0.05 -2.65 3.03
C SER A 220 0.41 -3.63 1.95
N GLY A 221 1.68 -4.02 2.05
CA GLY A 221 2.29 -4.99 1.15
C GLY A 221 2.58 -4.49 -0.26
N ILE A 222 2.18 -3.27 -0.64
CA ILE A 222 2.37 -2.76 -2.01
C ILE A 222 2.89 -1.32 -2.05
N LYS A 223 3.44 -0.92 -3.20
CA LYS A 223 3.77 0.46 -3.53
C LYS A 223 3.45 0.76 -4.98
N ALA A 224 2.66 1.82 -5.21
CA ALA A 224 2.44 2.38 -6.53
C ALA A 224 3.43 3.53 -6.81
N PRO A 225 3.75 3.82 -8.08
CA PRO A 225 4.53 4.99 -8.46
C PRO A 225 3.86 6.29 -8.01
N SER A 226 4.68 7.31 -7.71
CA SER A 226 4.16 8.63 -7.35
C SER A 226 3.47 9.30 -8.54
N ALA A 227 2.23 9.75 -8.33
CA ALA A 227 1.50 10.60 -9.27
C ALA A 227 1.89 12.09 -9.19
N GLN A 228 2.70 12.48 -8.19
CA GLN A 228 3.09 13.87 -7.97
C GLN A 228 4.49 14.13 -8.52
N SER A 229 4.63 15.23 -9.25
CA SER A 229 5.92 15.88 -9.52
C SER A 229 6.29 16.71 -8.28
N ILE A 230 7.49 16.51 -7.74
CA ILE A 230 7.99 17.28 -6.59
C ILE A 230 9.28 17.98 -7.04
N GLY A 231 9.24 19.30 -7.16
CA GLY A 231 10.36 20.10 -7.68
C GLY A 231 10.74 19.68 -9.09
N GLU A 232 12.03 19.38 -9.31
CA GLU A 232 12.56 18.90 -10.59
C GLU A 232 12.27 17.41 -10.87
N THR A 233 11.72 16.66 -9.90
CA THR A 233 11.40 15.24 -10.10
C THR A 233 10.03 15.12 -10.76
N SER A 234 10.01 14.64 -12.01
CA SER A 234 8.78 14.36 -12.75
C SER A 234 7.97 13.21 -12.13
N ALA A 235 6.67 13.17 -12.43
CA ALA A 235 5.81 12.05 -12.05
C ALA A 235 6.41 10.72 -12.56
N GLN A 236 6.36 9.69 -11.71
CA GLN A 236 6.93 8.40 -12.09
C GLN A 236 6.04 7.75 -13.16
N PRO A 237 6.62 6.97 -14.11
CA PRO A 237 5.82 6.27 -15.11
C PRO A 237 4.70 5.45 -14.48
N PHE A 238 3.50 5.54 -15.07
CA PHE A 238 2.26 4.93 -14.59
C PHE A 238 1.69 5.50 -13.27
N GLY A 239 2.25 6.57 -12.71
CA GLY A 239 1.79 7.17 -11.46
C GLY A 239 0.39 7.78 -11.56
N GLU A 240 0.15 8.60 -12.59
CA GLU A 240 -1.16 9.21 -12.83
C GLU A 240 -2.23 8.15 -13.15
N GLU A 241 -1.87 7.17 -13.97
CA GLU A 241 -2.75 6.07 -14.36
C GLU A 241 -3.08 5.14 -13.18
N ALA A 242 -2.11 4.88 -12.29
CA ALA A 242 -2.34 4.13 -11.06
C ALA A 242 -3.27 4.87 -10.10
N LYS A 243 -3.09 6.19 -9.95
CA LYS A 243 -4.00 7.04 -9.16
C LYS A 243 -5.41 7.00 -9.75
N PHE A 244 -5.54 7.23 -11.05
CA PHE A 244 -6.82 7.20 -11.75
C PHE A 244 -7.52 5.84 -11.64
N PHE A 245 -6.75 4.74 -11.72
CA PHE A 245 -7.26 3.38 -11.55
C PHE A 245 -7.97 3.20 -10.20
N VAL A 246 -7.42 3.76 -9.12
CA VAL A 246 -8.02 3.75 -7.78
C VAL A 246 -9.21 4.69 -7.70
N GLU A 247 -9.07 5.92 -8.22
CA GLU A 247 -10.14 6.92 -8.19
C GLU A 247 -11.44 6.40 -8.82
N GLN A 248 -11.35 5.78 -10.00
CA GLN A 248 -12.54 5.25 -10.68
C GLN A 248 -13.25 4.11 -9.93
N ARG A 249 -12.55 3.44 -9.00
CA ARG A 249 -13.06 2.25 -8.32
C ARG A 249 -13.60 2.58 -6.94
N ILE A 250 -12.87 3.37 -6.16
CA ILE A 250 -13.16 3.53 -4.73
C ILE A 250 -13.31 4.99 -4.26
N LEU A 251 -12.97 6.01 -5.06
CA LEU A 251 -13.19 7.40 -4.64
C LEU A 251 -14.67 7.63 -4.37
N HIS A 252 -14.99 8.19 -3.21
CA HIS A 252 -16.35 8.46 -2.75
C HIS A 252 -17.25 7.22 -2.71
N ARG A 253 -16.65 6.03 -2.53
CA ARG A 253 -17.36 4.78 -2.28
C ARG A 253 -17.30 4.40 -0.82
N ASP A 254 -18.35 3.69 -0.41
CA ASP A 254 -18.39 2.97 0.87
C ASP A 254 -17.48 1.74 0.75
N VAL A 255 -16.52 1.67 1.66
CA VAL A 255 -15.51 0.60 1.72
C VAL A 255 -15.38 0.12 3.15
N GLU A 256 -14.72 -1.02 3.32
CA GLU A 256 -14.23 -1.46 4.62
C GLU A 256 -12.71 -1.32 4.67
N VAL A 257 -12.19 -0.76 5.75
CA VAL A 257 -10.76 -0.57 5.99
C VAL A 257 -10.34 -1.47 7.14
N ILE A 258 -9.22 -2.18 6.97
CA ILE A 258 -8.56 -2.88 8.07
C ILE A 258 -7.27 -2.12 8.40
N LEU A 259 -7.16 -1.62 9.62
CA LEU A 259 -5.95 -0.99 10.12
C LEU A 259 -5.01 -2.05 10.68
N GLU A 260 -3.80 -2.14 10.13
CA GLU A 260 -2.84 -3.22 10.43
C GLU A 260 -1.60 -2.70 11.17
N GLY A 261 -1.29 -1.41 11.02
CA GLY A 261 -0.18 -0.77 11.70
C GLY A 261 -0.11 0.72 11.41
N THR A 262 0.96 1.35 11.86
CA THR A 262 1.17 2.79 11.75
C THR A 262 2.52 3.09 11.13
N SER A 263 2.62 4.26 10.48
CA SER A 263 3.85 4.82 9.97
C SER A 263 3.78 6.34 10.13
N ASN A 264 4.42 6.85 11.18
CA ASN A 264 4.24 8.23 11.64
C ASN A 264 2.74 8.51 11.87
N GLN A 265 2.20 9.56 11.24
CA GLN A 265 0.78 9.94 11.27
C GLN A 265 -0.09 9.21 10.24
N ASN A 266 0.50 8.31 9.45
CA ASN A 266 -0.23 7.50 8.48
C ASN A 266 -0.50 6.11 9.03
N PHE A 267 -1.51 5.47 8.47
CA PHE A 267 -1.90 4.11 8.78
C PHE A 267 -1.46 3.18 7.65
N MET A 268 -1.05 1.97 8.00
CA MET A 268 -0.94 0.87 7.05
C MET A 268 -2.19 0.03 7.14
N GLY A 269 -2.76 -0.32 6.01
CA GLY A 269 -3.98 -1.11 6.02
C GLY A 269 -4.44 -1.60 4.67
N SER A 270 -5.47 -2.43 4.71
CA SER A 270 -6.16 -2.96 3.54
C SER A 270 -7.45 -2.17 3.30
N VAL A 271 -7.77 -1.90 2.02
CA VAL A 271 -9.04 -1.26 1.63
C VAL A 271 -9.86 -2.24 0.80
N LEU A 272 -10.99 -2.64 1.36
CA LEU A 272 -11.86 -3.69 0.87
C LEU A 272 -13.14 -3.08 0.30
N HIS A 273 -13.51 -3.51 -0.90
CA HIS A 273 -14.81 -3.25 -1.50
C HIS A 273 -15.50 -4.61 -1.71
N PRO A 274 -16.84 -4.70 -1.81
CA PRO A 274 -17.52 -5.96 -2.15
C PRO A 274 -17.03 -6.67 -3.42
N ARG A 275 -16.26 -5.98 -4.26
CA ARG A 275 -15.64 -6.53 -5.48
C ARG A 275 -14.22 -7.06 -5.28
N GLY A 276 -13.61 -6.88 -4.10
CA GLY A 276 -12.28 -7.35 -3.75
C GLY A 276 -11.38 -6.27 -3.14
N ASN A 277 -10.13 -6.65 -2.84
CA ASN A 277 -9.10 -5.77 -2.27
C ASN A 277 -8.43 -4.94 -3.37
N ILE A 278 -8.40 -3.61 -3.21
CA ILE A 278 -7.81 -2.71 -4.20
C ILE A 278 -6.31 -2.97 -4.43
N ALA A 279 -5.58 -3.43 -3.41
CA ALA A 279 -4.15 -3.71 -3.51
C ALA A 279 -3.85 -4.86 -4.50
N GLU A 280 -4.66 -5.92 -4.47
CA GLU A 280 -4.55 -7.05 -5.39
C GLU A 280 -4.81 -6.62 -6.83
N PHE A 281 -5.82 -5.77 -7.06
CA PHE A 281 -6.15 -5.26 -8.39
C PHE A 281 -5.03 -4.39 -8.97
N LEU A 282 -4.39 -3.56 -8.15
CA LEU A 282 -3.23 -2.75 -8.58
C LEU A 282 -2.05 -3.63 -8.99
N LEU A 283 -1.75 -4.67 -8.21
CA LEU A 283 -0.67 -5.61 -8.53
C LEU A 283 -0.98 -6.39 -9.80
N LYS A 284 -2.19 -6.95 -9.92
CA LYS A 284 -2.63 -7.78 -11.05
C LYS A 284 -2.60 -7.02 -12.38
N ASP A 285 -2.86 -5.71 -12.35
CA ASP A 285 -2.77 -4.85 -13.50
C ASP A 285 -1.37 -4.22 -13.68
N GLY A 286 -0.41 -4.49 -12.79
CA GLY A 286 0.96 -3.98 -12.91
C GLY A 286 1.10 -2.48 -12.63
N TYR A 287 0.17 -1.88 -11.89
CA TYR A 287 0.25 -0.49 -11.41
C TYR A 287 1.00 -0.35 -10.09
N ALA A 288 1.25 -1.46 -9.39
CA ALA A 288 2.01 -1.48 -8.16
C ALA A 288 2.98 -2.67 -8.14
N LYS A 289 3.90 -2.65 -7.18
CA LYS A 289 4.82 -3.73 -6.84
C LYS A 289 4.68 -4.12 -5.38
N CYS A 290 4.98 -5.37 -5.05
CA CYS A 290 5.02 -5.86 -3.68
C CYS A 290 6.17 -5.22 -2.90
N VAL A 291 5.98 -5.01 -1.61
CA VAL A 291 6.95 -4.37 -0.71
C VAL A 291 7.18 -5.22 0.53
N ASP A 292 8.40 -5.72 0.69
CA ASP A 292 8.70 -6.75 1.67
C ASP A 292 8.53 -6.31 3.13
N TRP A 293 8.80 -5.04 3.46
CA TRP A 293 8.74 -4.57 4.85
C TRP A 293 7.31 -4.45 5.41
N SER A 294 6.28 -4.36 4.55
CA SER A 294 4.87 -4.26 4.96
C SER A 294 4.00 -5.42 4.49
N ILE A 295 4.53 -6.35 3.69
CA ILE A 295 3.74 -7.48 3.16
C ILE A 295 3.35 -8.49 4.25
N GLY A 296 4.17 -8.63 5.30
CA GLY A 296 3.92 -9.57 6.39
C GLY A 296 2.74 -9.19 7.29
N ILE A 297 2.31 -7.91 7.28
CA ILE A 297 1.15 -7.43 8.05
C ILE A 297 -0.11 -7.26 7.20
N ALA A 298 -0.02 -7.47 5.88
CA ALA A 298 -1.13 -7.25 4.97
C ALA A 298 -2.21 -8.34 5.14
N SER A 299 -3.46 -7.92 5.38
CA SER A 299 -4.60 -8.80 5.62
C SER A 299 -4.95 -9.66 4.40
N ALA A 300 -4.58 -9.21 3.18
CA ALA A 300 -4.72 -10.01 1.96
C ALA A 300 -3.86 -11.29 1.97
N GLY A 301 -2.83 -11.33 2.81
CA GLY A 301 -1.80 -12.35 2.84
C GLY A 301 -0.72 -12.13 1.76
N ALA A 302 0.53 -12.42 2.14
CA ALA A 302 1.67 -12.24 1.25
C ALA A 302 1.55 -13.07 -0.04
N ALA A 303 1.10 -14.32 0.07
CA ALA A 303 0.96 -15.22 -1.07
C ALA A 303 0.03 -14.65 -2.17
N THR A 304 -1.13 -14.12 -1.78
CA THR A 304 -2.12 -13.52 -2.68
C THR A 304 -1.54 -12.32 -3.44
N LEU A 305 -0.85 -11.42 -2.73
CA LEU A 305 -0.24 -10.25 -3.33
C LEU A 305 0.89 -10.64 -4.30
N ARG A 306 1.75 -11.58 -3.92
CA ARG A 306 2.84 -12.08 -4.79
C ARG A 306 2.30 -12.75 -6.05
N GLU A 307 1.22 -13.51 -5.95
CA GLU A 307 0.58 -14.13 -7.11
C GLU A 307 0.01 -13.08 -8.07
N ALA A 308 -0.65 -12.04 -7.54
CA ALA A 308 -1.15 -10.93 -8.34
C ALA A 308 -0.01 -10.20 -9.07
N GLU A 309 1.10 -9.90 -8.38
CA GLU A 309 2.29 -9.29 -8.99
C GLU A 309 2.90 -10.20 -10.06
N LYS A 310 3.02 -11.50 -9.79
CA LYS A 310 3.54 -12.49 -10.74
C LYS A 310 2.70 -12.54 -12.01
N SER A 311 1.37 -12.54 -11.91
CA SER A 311 0.48 -12.47 -13.08
C SER A 311 0.78 -11.25 -13.95
N ALA A 312 1.07 -10.09 -13.35
CA ALA A 312 1.40 -8.88 -14.11
C ALA A 312 2.79 -8.94 -14.75
N LYS A 313 3.78 -9.52 -14.04
CA LYS A 313 5.12 -9.80 -14.57
C LYS A 313 5.07 -10.75 -15.78
N ASP A 314 4.38 -11.87 -15.66
CA ASP A 314 4.24 -12.89 -16.71
C ASP A 314 3.59 -12.30 -17.97
N LYS A 315 2.66 -11.36 -17.80
CA LYS A 315 1.96 -10.64 -18.88
C LYS A 315 2.67 -9.36 -19.33
N LYS A 316 3.81 -9.01 -18.74
CA LYS A 316 4.58 -7.77 -19.01
C LYS A 316 3.72 -6.49 -18.98
N LEU A 317 2.85 -6.39 -17.98
CA LEU A 317 1.91 -5.27 -17.86
C LEU A 317 2.56 -4.04 -17.22
N ARG A 318 2.34 -2.85 -17.83
CA ARG A 318 2.68 -1.51 -17.27
C ARG A 318 4.11 -1.46 -16.72
N LEU A 319 4.29 -1.46 -15.39
CA LEU A 319 5.61 -1.44 -14.73
C LEU A 319 6.52 -2.59 -15.21
N TRP A 320 5.93 -3.68 -15.66
CA TRP A 320 6.63 -4.89 -16.09
C TRP A 320 6.85 -5.01 -17.60
N LYS A 321 6.57 -3.96 -18.40
CA LYS A 321 6.78 -3.98 -19.87
C LYS A 321 8.19 -4.42 -20.26
N ASN A 322 9.19 -3.92 -19.53
CA ASN A 322 10.60 -4.21 -19.75
C ASN A 322 11.16 -5.22 -18.75
N TYR A 323 10.31 -5.93 -18.02
CA TYR A 323 10.75 -6.95 -17.10
C TYR A 323 11.30 -8.13 -17.90
N SER A 324 12.63 -8.22 -17.95
CA SER A 324 13.34 -9.47 -18.17
C SER A 324 13.50 -10.09 -16.78
N GLY A 325 12.71 -11.12 -16.45
CA GLY A 325 12.99 -11.92 -15.26
C GLY A 325 14.46 -12.33 -15.23
N SER A 326 15.02 -12.60 -14.04
CA SER A 326 16.46 -12.90 -13.89
C SER A 326 16.98 -13.73 -15.05
N ALA A 327 17.96 -13.20 -15.79
CA ALA A 327 18.57 -13.84 -16.95
C ALA A 327 19.15 -15.23 -16.62
N ASN A 328 19.24 -15.55 -15.33
CA ASN A 328 19.44 -16.88 -14.79
C ASN A 328 18.10 -17.51 -14.45
N GLY A 329 17.30 -17.81 -15.47
CA GLY A 329 16.14 -18.70 -15.37
C GLY A 329 16.60 -20.11 -15.00
N VAL A 330 17.12 -20.29 -13.79
CA VAL A 330 17.24 -21.60 -13.18
C VAL A 330 15.80 -22.01 -12.93
N ASN A 331 15.24 -22.84 -13.82
CA ASN A 331 14.16 -23.74 -13.45
C ASN A 331 14.53 -24.27 -12.07
N LYS A 332 13.78 -23.93 -11.02
CA LYS A 332 14.14 -24.23 -9.62
C LYS A 332 14.34 -25.74 -9.47
N LYS A 333 15.57 -26.19 -9.73
CA LYS A 333 15.92 -27.60 -9.83
C LYS A 333 15.84 -28.12 -8.40
N THR A 334 14.92 -29.05 -8.21
CA THR A 334 14.70 -29.71 -6.94
C THR A 334 15.25 -31.13 -7.05
N PHE A 335 16.13 -31.50 -6.14
CA PHE A 335 16.70 -32.84 -6.06
C PHE A 335 16.87 -33.26 -4.60
N GLN A 336 17.07 -34.55 -4.37
CA GLN A 336 17.46 -35.05 -3.05
C GLN A 336 18.95 -35.37 -3.04
N ALA A 337 19.60 -35.10 -1.91
CA ALA A 337 21.01 -35.39 -1.72
C ALA A 337 21.30 -35.70 -0.24
N THR A 338 22.36 -36.46 0.02
CA THR A 338 22.82 -36.75 1.39
C THR A 338 23.79 -35.67 1.84
N VAL A 339 23.57 -35.09 3.01
CA VAL A 339 24.46 -34.04 3.53
C VAL A 339 25.70 -34.67 4.15
N THR A 340 26.88 -34.40 3.59
CA THR A 340 28.16 -34.98 4.05
C THR A 340 28.87 -34.05 5.04
N GLU A 341 28.79 -32.74 4.84
CA GLU A 341 29.49 -31.76 5.68
C GLU A 341 28.61 -30.54 6.01
N ALA A 342 28.77 -30.02 7.23
CA ALA A 342 28.28 -28.69 7.62
C ALA A 342 29.43 -27.67 7.62
N GLY A 343 29.30 -26.64 6.78
CA GLY A 343 30.22 -25.51 6.66
C GLY A 343 30.02 -24.45 7.75
N LEU A 344 30.23 -23.17 7.40
CA LEU A 344 30.20 -22.05 8.35
C LEU A 344 28.80 -21.44 8.50
N GLY A 345 27.89 -22.19 9.12
CA GLY A 345 26.55 -21.75 9.58
C GLY A 345 25.52 -21.35 8.52
N ASP A 346 25.93 -21.23 7.25
CA ASP A 346 25.05 -20.97 6.10
C ASP A 346 25.29 -21.92 4.92
N SER A 347 26.21 -22.88 5.04
CA SER A 347 26.64 -23.73 3.94
C SER A 347 26.76 -25.19 4.36
N ILE A 348 26.45 -26.07 3.43
CA ILE A 348 26.57 -27.53 3.57
C ILE A 348 27.20 -28.10 2.29
N THR A 349 27.88 -29.24 2.42
CA THR A 349 28.29 -30.07 1.27
C THR A 349 27.32 -31.23 1.17
N VAL A 350 26.85 -31.52 -0.03
CA VAL A 350 25.92 -32.61 -0.29
C VAL A 350 26.44 -33.53 -1.39
N GLU A 351 26.21 -34.82 -1.22
CA GLU A 351 26.50 -35.85 -2.21
C GLU A 351 25.20 -36.25 -2.90
N LYS A 352 25.16 -36.13 -4.23
CA LYS A 352 24.05 -36.58 -5.07
C LYS A 352 24.10 -38.10 -5.26
N ASP A 353 23.02 -38.67 -5.79
CA ASP A 353 22.94 -40.13 -6.04
C ASP A 353 23.95 -40.63 -7.09
N ASP A 354 24.53 -39.74 -7.91
CA ASP A 354 25.59 -40.05 -8.88
C ASP A 354 27.01 -39.94 -8.28
N GLY A 355 27.12 -39.64 -6.98
CA GLY A 355 28.38 -39.47 -6.27
C GLY A 355 29.01 -38.08 -6.42
N GLU A 356 28.36 -37.14 -7.13
CA GLU A 356 28.85 -35.76 -7.25
C GLU A 356 28.67 -34.99 -5.92
N GLU A 357 29.77 -34.47 -5.38
CA GLU A 357 29.74 -33.56 -4.24
C GLU A 357 29.55 -32.10 -4.68
N VAL A 358 28.54 -31.44 -4.12
CA VAL A 358 28.23 -30.04 -4.40
C VAL A 358 28.12 -29.25 -3.10
N LYS A 359 28.79 -28.10 -3.06
CA LYS A 359 28.66 -27.15 -1.95
C LYS A 359 27.46 -26.23 -2.17
N ILE A 360 26.54 -26.24 -1.21
CA ILE A 360 25.30 -25.47 -1.23
C ILE A 360 25.33 -24.41 -0.13
N TYR A 361 24.89 -23.20 -0.47
CA TYR A 361 24.67 -22.10 0.46
C TYR A 361 23.17 -21.92 0.67
N LEU A 362 22.74 -21.69 1.91
CA LEU A 362 21.35 -21.40 2.23
C LEU A 362 20.96 -20.04 1.61
N SER A 363 19.91 -20.04 0.81
CA SER A 363 19.46 -18.84 0.10
C SER A 363 18.90 -17.77 1.05
N SER A 364 19.17 -16.50 0.74
CA SER A 364 18.66 -15.31 1.46
C SER A 364 18.94 -15.24 2.97
N VAL A 365 19.90 -16.00 3.49
CA VAL A 365 20.37 -15.87 4.88
C VAL A 365 21.86 -15.56 4.92
N ARG A 366 22.28 -14.85 5.96
CA ARG A 366 23.69 -14.65 6.31
C ARG A 366 23.99 -15.34 7.64
N PRO A 367 25.13 -16.04 7.72
CA PRO A 367 25.58 -16.60 8.97
C PRO A 367 25.96 -15.46 9.93
N PRO A 368 26.13 -15.78 11.22
CA PRO A 368 26.75 -14.88 12.18
C PRO A 368 28.04 -14.26 11.61
N ARG A 369 28.21 -12.95 11.77
CA ARG A 369 29.41 -12.22 11.38
C ARG A 369 29.89 -11.38 12.54
N ARG A 370 31.19 -11.09 12.57
CA ARG A 370 31.72 -10.05 13.46
C ARG A 370 31.05 -8.72 13.08
N GLU A 371 30.52 -8.00 14.06
CA GLU A 371 30.07 -6.63 13.83
C GLU A 371 31.29 -5.79 13.43
N ALA A 372 31.33 -5.37 12.17
CA ALA A 372 32.22 -4.30 11.76
C ALA A 372 31.69 -3.02 12.40
N ALA A 373 32.59 -2.20 12.94
CA ALA A 373 32.26 -0.84 13.35
C ALA A 373 31.93 -0.01 12.10
N GLY A 374 30.72 -0.12 11.57
CA GLY A 374 30.25 0.61 10.39
C GLY A 374 30.91 0.20 9.06
N GLU A 375 30.23 0.52 7.96
CA GLU A 375 30.79 0.40 6.61
C GLU A 375 31.96 1.38 6.46
N GLY A 376 33.17 0.87 6.18
CA GLY A 376 34.37 1.67 5.92
C GLY A 376 35.44 1.68 7.02
N ALA A 377 35.23 1.05 8.17
CA ALA A 377 36.29 0.90 9.17
C ALA A 377 37.26 -0.24 8.79
N PRO A 378 38.58 -0.10 9.01
CA PRO A 378 39.54 -1.17 8.79
C PRO A 378 39.16 -2.40 9.63
N ALA A 379 39.46 -3.59 9.09
CA ALA A 379 39.18 -4.86 9.75
C ALA A 379 39.57 -4.79 11.23
N ALA A 380 38.59 -4.98 12.12
CA ALA A 380 38.78 -4.85 13.55
C ALA A 380 40.02 -5.65 13.99
N ALA A 381 40.89 -4.99 14.77
CA ALA A 381 42.18 -5.49 15.21
C ALA A 381 42.10 -6.97 15.65
N ALA A 382 43.17 -7.71 15.34
CA ALA A 382 43.37 -9.08 15.77
C ALA A 382 43.04 -9.22 17.27
N PRO A 383 42.47 -10.35 17.71
CA PRO A 383 42.18 -10.57 19.12
C PRO A 383 43.41 -10.26 19.98
N ALA A 384 43.20 -9.56 21.10
CA ALA A 384 44.28 -9.28 22.05
C ALA A 384 44.94 -10.59 22.47
N GLY A 385 46.27 -10.69 22.31
CA GLY A 385 47.06 -11.86 22.70
C GLY A 385 47.64 -12.70 21.55
N GLY A 386 47.62 -12.24 20.30
CA GLY A 386 48.38 -12.87 19.21
C GLY A 386 47.87 -14.23 18.74
N ARG A 387 46.70 -14.69 19.23
CA ARG A 387 46.08 -15.94 18.77
C ARG A 387 45.52 -15.79 17.35
N LYS A 388 45.62 -16.87 16.56
CA LYS A 388 45.01 -16.95 15.22
C LYS A 388 43.49 -16.82 15.33
N PHE A 389 42.90 -15.94 14.53
CA PHE A 389 41.44 -15.79 14.45
C PHE A 389 40.81 -17.04 13.80
N LEU A 390 39.86 -17.64 14.49
CA LEU A 390 39.10 -18.81 14.07
C LEU A 390 37.62 -18.43 13.99
N PRO A 391 37.08 -18.15 12.78
CA PRO A 391 35.71 -17.67 12.59
C PRO A 391 34.65 -18.50 13.34
N LEU A 392 34.82 -19.82 13.37
CA LEU A 392 33.89 -20.75 14.03
C LEU A 392 33.74 -20.49 15.53
N TYR A 393 34.80 -20.08 16.21
CA TYR A 393 34.84 -19.94 17.67
C TYR A 393 34.83 -18.49 18.14
N ASP A 394 35.38 -17.59 17.32
CA ASP A 394 35.54 -16.17 17.65
C ASP A 394 34.34 -15.31 17.26
N ILE A 395 33.51 -15.77 16.31
CA ILE A 395 32.28 -15.08 15.94
C ILE A 395 31.14 -15.57 16.85
N PRO A 396 30.48 -14.68 17.63
CA PRO A 396 29.32 -15.01 18.43
C PRO A 396 28.28 -15.84 17.68
N TYR A 397 27.81 -16.93 18.29
CA TYR A 397 26.77 -17.83 17.75
C TYR A 397 27.16 -18.62 16.49
N MET A 398 28.39 -18.48 16.00
CA MET A 398 28.83 -19.17 14.78
C MET A 398 28.98 -20.68 14.98
N PHE A 399 29.51 -21.06 16.15
CA PHE A 399 29.62 -22.45 16.55
C PHE A 399 28.25 -23.11 16.65
N GLU A 400 27.31 -22.45 17.31
CA GLU A 400 25.94 -22.90 17.51
C GLU A 400 25.19 -23.05 16.18
N ALA A 401 25.37 -22.09 15.26
CA ALA A 401 24.81 -22.17 13.92
C ALA A 401 25.34 -23.38 13.13
N ARG A 402 26.67 -23.61 13.15
CA ARG A 402 27.27 -24.79 12.51
C ARG A 402 26.83 -26.09 13.17
N GLU A 403 26.82 -26.17 14.50
CA GLU A 403 26.41 -27.37 15.22
C GLU A 403 24.94 -27.69 15.01
N PHE A 404 24.09 -26.68 14.88
CA PHE A 404 22.71 -26.86 14.48
C PHE A 404 22.61 -27.54 13.11
N LEU A 405 23.33 -27.03 12.10
CA LEU A 405 23.39 -27.67 10.77
C LEU A 405 23.92 -29.09 10.86
N ARG A 406 25.03 -29.32 11.58
CA ARG A 406 25.65 -30.63 11.73
C ARG A 406 24.69 -31.65 12.34
N LYS A 407 24.08 -31.33 13.49
CA LYS A 407 23.16 -32.23 14.20
C LYS A 407 21.86 -32.47 13.42
N LYS A 408 21.38 -31.45 12.71
CA LYS A 408 20.11 -31.53 11.98
C LYS A 408 20.26 -32.25 10.64
N LEU A 409 21.36 -32.05 9.92
CA LEU A 409 21.49 -32.44 8.51
C LEU A 409 22.54 -33.51 8.21
N VAL A 410 23.71 -33.50 8.84
CA VAL A 410 24.81 -34.39 8.43
C VAL A 410 24.42 -35.86 8.57
N GLY A 411 24.71 -36.64 7.53
CA GLY A 411 24.34 -38.05 7.39
C GLY A 411 22.87 -38.29 7.02
N LYS A 412 22.09 -37.23 6.75
CA LYS A 412 20.67 -37.35 6.38
C LYS A 412 20.42 -36.90 4.96
N ARG A 413 19.35 -37.45 4.38
CA ARG A 413 18.85 -37.10 3.05
C ARG A 413 17.95 -35.86 3.15
N ALA A 414 18.28 -34.82 2.40
CA ALA A 414 17.58 -33.54 2.38
C ALA A 414 17.10 -33.20 0.97
N GLN A 415 15.99 -32.46 0.88
CA GLN A 415 15.49 -31.89 -0.36
C GLN A 415 16.15 -30.53 -0.59
N ILE A 416 16.78 -30.37 -1.75
CA ILE A 416 17.53 -29.19 -2.15
C ILE A 416 16.81 -28.57 -3.33
N THR A 417 16.38 -27.31 -3.20
CA THR A 417 15.76 -26.53 -4.28
C THR A 417 16.66 -25.34 -4.60
N ILE A 418 17.35 -25.39 -5.74
CA ILE A 418 18.22 -24.30 -6.19
C ILE A 418 17.36 -23.07 -6.49
N ASP A 419 17.61 -21.98 -5.75
CA ASP A 419 16.88 -20.72 -5.92
C ASP A 419 17.58 -19.81 -6.92
N TYR A 420 18.90 -19.66 -6.80
CA TYR A 420 19.72 -18.87 -7.72
C TYR A 420 21.20 -19.29 -7.63
N ILE A 421 21.96 -18.93 -8.66
CA ILE A 421 23.42 -19.04 -8.66
C ILE A 421 23.98 -17.63 -8.56
N GLN A 422 24.72 -17.35 -7.48
CA GLN A 422 25.47 -16.11 -7.38
C GLN A 422 26.73 -16.25 -8.24
N PRO A 423 26.88 -15.47 -9.32
CA PRO A 423 28.01 -15.61 -10.23
C PRO A 423 29.32 -15.31 -9.51
N ARG A 424 30.40 -15.90 -10.01
CA ARG A 424 31.75 -15.58 -9.56
C ARG A 424 31.99 -14.07 -9.70
N SER A 425 32.56 -13.47 -8.66
CA SER A 425 33.08 -12.10 -8.68
C SER A 425 34.57 -12.13 -8.40
N GLU A 426 35.27 -11.01 -8.58
CA GLU A 426 36.71 -10.91 -8.27
C GLU A 426 37.03 -11.31 -6.81
N GLN A 427 36.07 -11.11 -5.91
CA GLN A 427 36.24 -11.32 -4.46
C GLN A 427 35.63 -12.63 -3.95
N PHE A 428 34.74 -13.27 -4.71
CA PHE A 428 34.00 -14.46 -4.24
C PHE A 428 33.81 -15.50 -5.34
N PRO A 429 33.99 -16.81 -5.01
CA PRO A 429 33.67 -17.88 -5.94
C PRO A 429 32.17 -17.90 -6.26
N GLU A 430 31.80 -18.57 -7.34
CA GLU A 430 30.41 -18.87 -7.66
C GLU A 430 29.76 -19.61 -6.48
N LYS A 431 28.52 -19.25 -6.14
CA LYS A 431 27.77 -19.89 -5.05
C LYS A 431 26.42 -20.38 -5.54
N THR A 432 26.17 -21.68 -5.38
CA THR A 432 24.84 -22.26 -5.54
C THR A 432 24.02 -21.99 -4.29
N CYS A 433 23.04 -21.09 -4.40
CA CYS A 433 22.16 -20.72 -3.30
C CYS A 433 20.84 -21.48 -3.39
N ALA A 434 20.46 -22.20 -2.33
CA ALA A 434 19.32 -23.09 -2.33
C ALA A 434 18.52 -23.06 -1.03
N THR A 435 17.24 -23.38 -1.16
CA THR A 435 16.38 -23.73 -0.03
C THR A 435 16.61 -25.21 0.31
N VAL A 436 16.92 -25.49 1.57
CA VAL A 436 17.18 -26.84 2.06
C VAL A 436 16.09 -27.25 3.04
N ALA A 437 15.43 -28.36 2.75
CA ALA A 437 14.35 -28.89 3.58
C ALA A 437 14.61 -30.34 4.01
N ILE A 438 14.26 -30.65 5.26
CA ILE A 438 14.24 -32.02 5.78
C ILE A 438 12.89 -32.28 6.44
N ASN A 439 12.22 -33.38 6.09
CA ASN A 439 10.86 -33.69 6.57
C ASN A 439 9.87 -32.53 6.37
N GLY A 440 9.96 -31.84 5.24
CA GLY A 440 9.13 -30.67 4.93
C GLY A 440 9.47 -29.38 5.69
N GLN A 441 10.49 -29.39 6.55
CA GLN A 441 10.89 -28.21 7.32
C GLN A 441 12.07 -27.48 6.67
N ASN A 442 11.94 -26.16 6.45
CA ASN A 442 13.01 -25.31 5.93
C ASN A 442 14.08 -25.04 7.01
N ILE A 443 15.32 -25.42 6.70
CA ILE A 443 16.46 -25.28 7.63
C ILE A 443 16.89 -23.83 7.82
N ALA A 444 16.85 -23.02 6.76
CA ALA A 444 17.20 -21.61 6.84
C ALA A 444 16.21 -20.85 7.75
N GLN A 445 14.91 -21.17 7.64
CA GLN A 445 13.89 -20.63 8.53
C GLN A 445 14.17 -21.00 10.00
N GLN A 446 14.50 -22.26 10.29
CA GLN A 446 14.81 -22.70 11.66
C GLN A 446 16.06 -22.05 12.27
N LEU A 447 17.07 -21.75 11.45
CA LEU A 447 18.25 -21.00 11.88
C LEU A 447 17.86 -19.57 12.27
N VAL A 448 17.07 -18.91 11.42
CA VAL A 448 16.61 -17.53 11.66
C VAL A 448 15.71 -17.44 12.89
N GLU A 449 14.74 -18.35 13.05
CA GLU A 449 13.85 -18.42 14.24
C GLU A 449 14.59 -18.61 15.57
N ARG A 450 15.82 -19.16 15.53
CA ARG A 450 16.70 -19.34 16.69
C ARG A 450 17.66 -18.18 16.90
N GLY A 451 17.64 -17.17 16.03
CA GLY A 451 18.60 -16.08 16.04
C GLY A 451 20.02 -16.55 15.69
N LEU A 452 20.17 -17.62 14.90
CA LEU A 452 21.47 -18.17 14.48
C LEU A 452 21.86 -17.74 13.05
N ALA A 453 21.01 -16.96 12.39
CA ALA A 453 21.28 -16.32 11.09
C ALA A 453 20.45 -15.04 10.97
N LYS A 454 20.86 -14.13 10.08
CA LYS A 454 20.08 -12.94 9.68
C LYS A 454 19.58 -13.09 8.25
N VAL A 455 18.42 -12.54 7.95
CA VAL A 455 17.86 -12.55 6.59
C VAL A 455 18.54 -11.47 5.76
N ILE A 456 18.93 -11.82 4.54
CA ILE A 456 19.49 -10.86 3.59
C ILE A 456 18.34 -9.99 3.08
N ARG A 457 18.43 -8.67 3.29
CA ARG A 457 17.51 -7.73 2.66
C ARG A 457 17.88 -7.58 1.19
N HIS A 458 17.10 -8.22 0.32
CA HIS A 458 17.24 -8.09 -1.13
C HIS A 458 16.71 -6.75 -1.62
N ARG A 459 17.23 -6.27 -2.75
CA ARG A 459 16.61 -5.13 -3.44
C ARG A 459 15.24 -5.55 -3.96
N GLN A 460 14.34 -4.59 -4.10
CA GLN A 460 12.94 -4.86 -4.42
C GLN A 460 12.75 -5.51 -5.80
N ASP A 461 13.72 -5.36 -6.69
CA ASP A 461 13.82 -5.90 -8.04
C ASP A 461 14.79 -7.10 -8.15
N ASP A 462 15.37 -7.55 -7.03
CA ASP A 462 16.28 -8.69 -7.00
C ASP A 462 15.50 -10.00 -6.84
N ASP A 463 15.31 -10.70 -7.95
CA ASP A 463 14.70 -12.03 -7.97
C ASP A 463 15.67 -13.14 -7.54
N ASN A 464 16.95 -12.85 -7.27
CA ASN A 464 17.91 -13.82 -6.75
C ASN A 464 17.75 -14.01 -5.23
N ARG A 465 16.58 -14.52 -4.83
CA ARG A 465 16.18 -14.72 -3.43
C ARG A 465 15.54 -16.09 -3.20
N SER A 466 15.48 -16.49 -1.94
CA SER A 466 14.86 -17.75 -1.51
C SER A 466 13.40 -17.84 -1.93
N SER A 467 12.98 -19.03 -2.36
CA SER A 467 11.56 -19.35 -2.56
C SER A 467 10.70 -19.15 -1.30
N ALA A 468 11.30 -19.21 -0.11
CA ALA A 468 10.64 -19.04 1.17
C ALA A 468 10.95 -17.69 1.84
N TYR A 469 11.32 -16.67 1.06
CA TYR A 469 11.80 -15.39 1.59
C TYR A 469 10.85 -14.72 2.59
N ASP A 470 9.54 -14.70 2.32
CA ASP A 470 8.55 -14.11 3.23
C ASP A 470 8.50 -14.86 4.58
N ALA A 471 8.64 -16.19 4.57
CA ALA A 471 8.72 -17.00 5.79
C ALA A 471 10.01 -16.72 6.59
N LEU A 472 11.12 -16.48 5.90
CA LEU A 472 12.38 -16.06 6.53
C LEU A 472 12.23 -14.69 7.22
N MET A 473 11.58 -13.73 6.56
CA MET A 473 11.33 -12.39 7.11
C MET A 473 10.46 -12.45 8.39
N VAL A 474 9.41 -13.27 8.37
CA VAL A 474 8.56 -13.50 9.56
C VAL A 474 9.36 -14.16 10.68
N ALA A 475 10.18 -15.17 10.37
CA ALA A 475 11.05 -15.82 11.32
C ALA A 475 12.03 -14.84 11.99
N GLU A 476 12.61 -13.91 11.23
CA GLU A 476 13.53 -12.89 11.76
C GLU A 476 12.80 -11.94 12.71
N ALA A 477 11.64 -11.43 12.29
CA ALA A 477 10.83 -10.54 13.12
C ALA A 477 10.43 -11.20 14.46
N ASN A 478 10.13 -12.50 14.45
CA ASN A 478 9.84 -13.25 15.68
C ASN A 478 11.09 -13.42 16.55
N ALA A 479 12.24 -13.72 15.96
CA ALA A 479 13.50 -13.86 16.69
C ALA A 479 13.96 -12.52 17.30
N GLU A 480 13.75 -11.40 16.62
CA GLU A 480 13.96 -10.04 17.13
C GLU A 480 13.04 -9.73 18.31
N LYS A 481 11.75 -10.00 18.16
CA LYS A 481 10.75 -9.79 19.22
C LYS A 481 11.06 -10.60 20.48
N GLU A 482 11.51 -11.83 20.31
CA GLU A 482 11.87 -12.74 21.39
C GLU A 482 13.32 -12.60 21.87
N LYS A 483 14.09 -11.67 21.27
CA LYS A 483 15.48 -11.37 21.64
C LYS A 483 16.38 -12.61 21.64
N LYS A 484 16.25 -13.46 20.62
CA LYS A 484 16.99 -14.73 20.49
C LYS A 484 18.35 -14.55 19.83
N GLY A 485 19.37 -15.25 20.34
CA GLY A 485 20.68 -15.40 19.68
C GLY A 485 21.31 -14.07 19.29
N LEU A 486 21.52 -13.86 17.99
CA LEU A 486 22.06 -12.64 17.40
C LEU A 486 21.25 -11.36 17.72
N PHE A 487 20.00 -11.50 18.16
CA PHE A 487 19.09 -10.40 18.50
C PHE A 487 18.92 -10.18 20.02
N ALA A 488 19.68 -10.90 20.85
CA ALA A 488 19.66 -10.73 22.30
C ALA A 488 20.33 -9.41 22.74
N ASP A 489 19.82 -8.76 23.78
CA ASP A 489 20.35 -7.50 24.32
C ASP A 489 21.80 -7.63 24.82
N LYS A 490 22.17 -8.81 25.32
CA LYS A 490 23.54 -9.16 25.72
C LYS A 490 23.96 -10.43 25.01
N LYS A 491 25.08 -10.37 24.29
CA LYS A 491 25.72 -11.52 23.64
C LYS A 491 26.73 -12.20 24.59
N GLU A 492 26.44 -12.23 25.89
CA GLU A 492 27.33 -12.79 26.91
C GLU A 492 27.36 -14.33 26.79
N GLY A 493 28.56 -14.92 26.64
CA GLY A 493 28.78 -16.37 26.65
C GLY A 493 28.71 -17.11 25.30
N SER A 494 28.50 -16.41 24.18
CA SER A 494 28.30 -17.02 22.85
C SER A 494 29.58 -17.32 22.06
N THR A 495 30.76 -17.15 22.65
CA THR A 495 32.04 -17.51 22.03
C THR A 495 32.65 -18.68 22.78
N VAL A 496 32.87 -19.78 22.04
CA VAL A 496 33.43 -21.00 22.62
C VAL A 496 34.92 -20.78 22.87
N ARG A 497 35.36 -20.92 24.13
CA ARG A 497 36.78 -20.90 24.47
C ARG A 497 37.40 -22.24 24.11
N VAL A 498 38.18 -22.27 23.04
CA VAL A 498 39.02 -23.43 22.69
C VAL A 498 40.33 -23.33 23.47
N GLN A 499 40.64 -24.36 24.25
CA GLN A 499 41.95 -24.54 24.88
C GLN A 499 42.69 -25.62 24.09
N GLU A 500 43.77 -25.24 23.39
CA GLU A 500 44.63 -26.20 22.70
C GLU A 500 45.36 -27.07 23.73
N LEU A 501 45.10 -28.37 23.70
CA LEU A 501 45.81 -29.38 24.52
C LEU A 501 46.85 -30.10 23.65
N GLN A 502 47.82 -29.37 23.07
CA GLN A 502 49.02 -30.01 22.49
C GLN A 502 50.26 -29.16 22.78
N GLY A 503 51.04 -29.64 23.76
CA GLY A 503 52.45 -29.27 23.90
C GLY A 503 53.27 -29.90 22.77
N ASN A 504 54.26 -29.15 22.31
CA ASN A 504 55.24 -29.52 21.28
C ASN A 504 55.72 -30.99 21.39
N LEU A 505 55.35 -31.82 20.43
CA LEU A 505 56.10 -33.03 20.08
C LEU A 505 56.70 -32.80 18.70
N TYR A 506 57.91 -32.23 18.70
CA TYR A 506 58.82 -32.29 17.57
C TYR A 506 59.14 -33.76 17.30
N PHE A 507 58.60 -34.33 16.23
CA PHE A 507 59.24 -35.46 15.56
C PHE A 507 60.24 -34.89 14.56
N GLN A 508 61.49 -34.78 15.02
CA GLN A 508 62.63 -34.65 14.13
C GLN A 508 62.85 -36.02 13.48
N ILE A 509 62.65 -36.10 12.17
CA ILE A 509 63.21 -37.17 11.35
C ILE A 509 64.71 -36.88 11.27
N ASN A 510 65.54 -37.74 11.84
CA ASN A 510 66.96 -37.82 11.50
C ASN A 510 67.27 -39.22 10.98
N HIS A 511 67.73 -39.27 9.74
CA HIS A 511 68.52 -40.38 9.21
C HIS A 511 69.84 -40.47 9.99
N ILE A 512 70.18 -41.66 10.50
CA ILE A 512 71.22 -42.60 10.00
C ILE A 512 70.91 -43.97 10.60
#